data_AF-A0A7S3F6X2-F1
#
_entry.id   AF-A0A7S3F6X2-F1
#
_cell.length_a   1.000
_cell.length_b   1.000
_cell.length_c   1.000
_cell.angle_alpha   90.00
_cell.angle_beta   90.00
_cell.angle_gamma   90.00
#
_symmetry.space_group_name_H-M   'P 1'
#
loop_
_entity.id
_entity.type
_entity.pdbx_description
1 polymer ?
#
loop_
_entity_poly.entity_id
_entity_poly.type
_entity_poly.pdbx_seq_one_letter_code
_entity_poly.pdbx_strand_id
1 'polypeptide(L)'
;MEASSADFAAGVAAVAMEAALSGLSNVYFEKVLKSTSLSVWERNIQLASYSLVIYLPTAVWVNPSLFYGWSPLTWVVALLGAFGGILIGLVINYCDSIVKNLALSCAIILTAVIDFFCFAGPMTLPIIAAGGSIVVSIINYTSSM
;
A
#
# COMPACT_ATOMS: atom_id res chain seq x y z
N MET A 1 14.51 -7.01 -24.84
CA MET A 1 13.80 -5.80 -25.31
C MET A 1 14.30 -4.66 -24.44
N GLU A 2 15.19 -3.80 -24.96
CA GLU A 2 15.57 -2.58 -24.25
C GLU A 2 14.35 -1.65 -24.22
N ALA A 3 13.95 -1.20 -23.04
CA ALA A 3 12.90 -0.20 -22.90
C ALA A 3 13.37 1.10 -23.55
N SER A 4 12.54 1.69 -24.41
CA SER A 4 12.84 2.99 -25.00
C SER A 4 12.99 4.04 -23.89
N SER A 5 13.83 5.07 -24.07
CA SER A 5 13.90 6.19 -23.13
C SER A 5 12.55 6.85 -22.90
N ALA A 6 11.64 6.77 -23.88
CA ALA A 6 10.26 7.21 -23.76
C ALA A 6 9.43 6.34 -22.79
N ASP A 7 9.60 5.02 -22.83
CA ASP A 7 8.90 4.09 -21.93
C ASP A 7 9.34 4.28 -20.48
N PHE A 8 10.64 4.52 -20.27
CA PHE A 8 11.18 4.83 -18.95
C PHE A 8 10.59 6.13 -18.39
N ALA A 9 10.57 7.20 -19.19
CA ALA A 9 9.99 8.49 -18.78
C ALA A 9 8.49 8.36 -18.44
N ALA A 10 7.74 7.60 -19.25
CA ALA A 10 6.33 7.34 -19.00
C ALA A 10 6.13 6.54 -17.69
N GLY A 11 6.97 5.55 -17.41
CA GLY A 11 6.95 4.79 -16.16
C GLY A 11 7.21 5.66 -14.93
N VAL A 12 8.23 6.54 -15.00
CA VAL A 12 8.53 7.49 -13.92
C VAL A 12 7.35 8.45 -13.68
N ALA A 13 6.76 8.99 -14.75
CA ALA A 13 5.59 9.86 -14.64
C ALA A 13 4.37 9.14 -14.02
N ALA A 14 4.14 7.88 -14.41
CA ALA A 14 3.06 7.07 -13.86
C ALA A 14 3.23 6.80 -12.36
N VAL A 15 4.44 6.44 -11.91
CA VAL A 15 4.73 6.21 -10.49
C VAL A 15 4.64 7.50 -9.68
N ALA A 16 5.10 8.63 -10.21
CA ALA A 16 4.97 9.92 -9.54
C ALA A 16 3.49 10.32 -9.35
N MET A 17 2.66 10.07 -10.38
CA MET A 17 1.22 10.33 -10.31
C MET A 17 0.54 9.40 -9.30
N GLU A 18 0.87 8.10 -9.30
CA GLU A 18 0.35 7.13 -8.34
C GLU A 18 0.69 7.54 -6.90
N ALA A 19 1.94 7.90 -6.62
CA ALA A 19 2.37 8.33 -5.30
C ALA A 19 1.61 9.59 -4.82
N ALA A 20 1.40 10.57 -5.70
CA ALA A 20 0.63 11.77 -5.39
C ALA A 20 -0.85 11.45 -5.09
N LEU A 21 -1.47 10.58 -5.91
CA LEU A 21 -2.86 10.17 -5.72
C LEU A 21 -3.04 9.32 -4.46
N SER A 22 -2.08 8.45 -4.15
CA SER A 22 -2.06 7.63 -2.93
C SER A 22 -1.98 8.53 -1.69
N GLY A 23 -1.11 9.54 -1.69
CA GLY A 23 -1.03 10.54 -0.63
C GLY A 23 -2.35 11.31 -0.45
N LEU A 24 -2.90 11.86 -1.54
CA LEU A 24 -4.15 12.61 -1.51
C LEU A 24 -5.34 11.75 -1.03
N SER A 25 -5.46 10.53 -1.52
CA SER A 25 -6.51 9.58 -1.14
C SER A 25 -6.47 9.27 0.35
N ASN A 26 -5.28 9.05 0.91
CA ASN A 26 -5.12 8.77 2.34
C ASN A 26 -5.59 9.95 3.22
N VAL A 27 -5.17 11.18 2.90
CA VAL A 27 -5.55 12.38 3.67
C VAL A 27 -7.04 12.68 3.51
N TYR A 28 -7.58 12.49 2.30
CA TYR A 28 -9.01 12.67 2.05
C TYR A 28 -9.85 11.63 2.78
N PHE A 29 -9.47 10.35 2.73
CA PHE A 29 -10.14 9.28 3.44
C PHE A 29 -10.12 9.52 4.95
N GLU A 30 -8.97 9.90 5.51
CA GLU A 30 -8.86 10.28 6.92
C GLU A 30 -9.83 11.42 7.27
N LYS A 31 -9.86 12.49 6.45
CA LYS A 31 -10.76 13.62 6.65
C LYS A 31 -12.22 13.18 6.66
N VAL A 32 -12.65 12.39 5.66
CA VAL A 32 -14.04 11.93 5.55
C VAL A 32 -14.39 10.98 6.70
N LEU A 33 -13.49 10.06 7.05
CA LEU A 33 -13.69 9.12 8.14
C LEU A 33 -13.87 9.84 9.48
N LYS A 34 -13.02 10.83 9.78
CA LYS A 34 -13.03 11.55 11.06
C LYS A 34 -14.05 12.69 11.14
N SER A 35 -14.53 13.21 10.01
CA SER A 35 -15.44 14.37 9.97
C SER A 35 -16.93 14.00 9.80
N THR A 36 -17.26 12.71 9.73
CA THR A 36 -18.63 12.25 9.49
C THR A 36 -19.07 11.23 10.54
N SER A 37 -20.37 11.00 10.67
CA SER A 37 -20.93 10.10 11.69
C SER A 37 -20.83 8.61 11.34
N LEU A 38 -20.37 8.27 10.14
CA LEU A 38 -20.26 6.88 9.70
C LEU A 38 -19.03 6.21 10.29
N SER A 39 -19.21 5.00 10.81
CA SER A 39 -18.15 4.17 11.33
C SER A 39 -17.18 3.73 10.23
N VAL A 40 -15.98 3.32 10.65
CA VAL A 40 -14.97 2.73 9.77
C VAL A 40 -15.48 1.53 8.98
N TRP A 41 -16.39 0.73 9.57
CA TRP A 41 -16.99 -0.43 8.94
C TRP A 41 -17.94 -0.03 7.81
N GLU A 42 -18.79 0.96 8.05
CA GLU A 42 -19.70 1.51 7.03
C GLU A 42 -18.91 2.14 5.88
N ARG A 43 -17.82 2.86 6.21
CA ARG A 43 -16.91 3.44 5.20
C ARG A 43 -16.22 2.36 4.38
N ASN A 44 -15.74 1.29 4.99
CA ASN A 44 -15.14 0.17 4.27
C ASN A 44 -16.14 -0.54 3.35
N ILE A 45 -17.40 -0.72 3.78
CA ILE A 45 -18.45 -1.28 2.92
C ILE A 45 -18.72 -0.37 1.71
N GLN A 46 -18.83 0.94 1.92
CA GLN A 46 -19.02 1.91 0.84
C GLN A 46 -17.87 1.84 -0.17
N LEU A 47 -16.62 1.90 0.30
CA LEU A 47 -15.44 1.84 -0.57
C LEU A 47 -15.30 0.50 -1.30
N ALA A 48 -15.61 -0.62 -0.64
CA ALA A 48 -15.63 -1.93 -1.27
C ALA A 48 -16.70 -2.02 -2.37
N SER A 49 -17.89 -1.44 -2.14
CA SER A 49 -18.95 -1.41 -3.15
C SER A 49 -18.55 -0.62 -4.40
N TYR A 50 -17.91 0.55 -4.23
CA TYR A 50 -17.39 1.32 -5.36
C TYR A 50 -16.26 0.58 -6.09
N SER A 51 -15.37 -0.07 -5.34
CA SER A 51 -14.29 -0.87 -5.91
C SER A 51 -14.83 -2.01 -6.77
N LEU A 52 -15.86 -2.72 -6.31
CA LEU A 52 -16.50 -3.77 -7.10
C LEU A 52 -17.12 -3.22 -8.39
N VAL A 53 -17.84 -2.11 -8.33
CA VAL A 53 -18.46 -1.49 -9.52
C VAL A 53 -17.41 -1.06 -10.55
N ILE A 54 -16.26 -0.55 -10.10
CA ILE A 54 -15.20 -0.06 -10.98
C ILE A 54 -14.33 -1.20 -11.53
N TYR A 55 -13.91 -2.15 -10.69
CA TYR A 55 -12.91 -3.16 -11.05
C TYR A 55 -13.50 -4.47 -11.54
N LEU A 56 -14.72 -4.86 -11.15
CA LEU A 56 -15.29 -6.13 -11.61
C LEU A 56 -15.54 -6.17 -13.13
N PRO A 57 -16.09 -5.11 -13.78
CA PRO A 57 -16.29 -5.13 -15.22
C PRO A 57 -14.98 -5.25 -16.00
N THR A 58 -13.94 -4.52 -15.57
CA THR A 58 -12.62 -4.57 -16.20
C THR A 58 -11.95 -5.93 -15.98
N ALA A 59 -12.07 -6.51 -14.78
CA ALA A 59 -11.56 -7.85 -14.50
C ALA A 59 -12.22 -8.93 -15.38
N VAL A 60 -13.55 -8.89 -15.54
CA VAL A 60 -14.30 -9.83 -16.39
C VAL A 60 -13.97 -9.62 -17.86
N TRP A 61 -13.76 -8.38 -18.29
CA TRP A 61 -13.37 -8.08 -19.66
C TRP A 61 -11.99 -8.62 -20.02
N VAL A 62 -11.01 -8.51 -19.11
CA VAL A 62 -9.65 -9.05 -19.31
C VAL A 62 -9.63 -10.58 -19.20
N ASN A 63 -10.34 -11.15 -18.22
CA ASN A 63 -10.45 -12.58 -18.02
C ASN A 63 -11.88 -12.97 -17.64
N PRO A 64 -12.69 -13.48 -18.59
CA PRO A 64 -14.07 -13.89 -18.33
C PRO A 64 -14.19 -14.99 -17.26
N SER A 65 -13.14 -15.80 -17.12
CA SER A 65 -13.03 -16.81 -16.06
C SER A 65 -12.17 -16.28 -14.91
N LEU A 66 -12.74 -15.40 -14.07
CA LEU A 66 -12.03 -14.67 -13.00
C LEU A 66 -11.14 -15.54 -12.10
N PHE A 67 -11.58 -16.76 -11.80
CA PHE A 67 -10.92 -17.66 -10.85
C PHE A 67 -10.19 -18.83 -11.51
N TYR A 68 -10.07 -18.84 -12.84
CA TYR A 68 -9.38 -19.93 -13.53
C TYR A 68 -7.89 -19.93 -13.16
N GLY A 69 -7.37 -21.09 -12.74
CA GLY A 69 -5.97 -21.24 -12.35
C GLY A 69 -5.64 -20.74 -10.93
N TRP A 70 -6.63 -20.37 -10.12
CA TRP A 70 -6.37 -19.98 -8.73
C TRP A 70 -5.93 -21.19 -7.90
N SER A 71 -4.74 -21.08 -7.29
CA SER A 71 -4.25 -22.04 -6.32
C SER A 71 -4.77 -21.73 -4.91
N PRO A 72 -4.74 -22.67 -3.96
CA PRO A 72 -5.03 -22.37 -2.56
C PRO A 72 -4.17 -21.22 -2.00
N LEU A 73 -2.92 -21.09 -2.45
CA LEU A 73 -2.04 -19.98 -2.06
C LEU A 73 -2.53 -18.63 -2.60
N THR A 74 -3.05 -18.59 -3.83
CA THR A 74 -3.65 -17.38 -4.43
C THR A 74 -4.82 -16.89 -3.59
N TRP A 75 -5.67 -17.81 -3.10
CA TRP A 75 -6.76 -17.47 -2.17
C TRP A 75 -6.23 -16.86 -0.87
N VAL A 76 -5.19 -17.45 -0.28
CA VAL A 76 -4.57 -16.92 0.94
C VAL A 76 -4.03 -15.50 0.71
N VAL A 77 -3.31 -15.25 -0.39
CA VAL A 77 -2.76 -13.93 -0.72
C VAL A 77 -3.89 -12.92 -0.97
N ALA A 78 -4.96 -13.30 -1.67
CA ALA A 78 -6.11 -12.43 -1.91
C ALA A 78 -6.81 -12.05 -0.59
N LEU A 79 -7.00 -13.02 0.31
CA LEU A 79 -7.58 -12.78 1.63
C LEU A 79 -6.67 -11.88 2.49
N LEU A 80 -5.36 -12.12 2.50
CA LEU A 80 -4.40 -11.27 3.21
C LEU A 80 -4.45 -9.82 2.70
N GLY A 81 -4.56 -9.62 1.39
CA GLY A 81 -4.73 -8.30 0.79
C GLY A 81 -6.02 -7.61 1.25
N ALA A 82 -7.14 -8.36 1.26
CA ALA A 82 -8.42 -7.84 1.73
C ALA A 82 -8.38 -7.45 3.22
N PHE A 83 -7.80 -8.30 4.08
CA PHE A 83 -7.60 -8.00 5.50
C PHE A 83 -6.67 -6.79 5.69
N GLY A 84 -5.60 -6.68 4.91
CA GLY A 84 -4.70 -5.54 4.91
C GLY A 84 -5.42 -4.22 4.62
N GLY A 85 -6.33 -4.20 3.64
CA GLY A 85 -7.16 -3.03 3.34
C GLY A 85 -8.06 -2.61 4.52
N ILE A 86 -8.69 -3.57 5.19
CA ILE A 86 -9.52 -3.30 6.39
C ILE A 86 -8.65 -2.75 7.53
N LEU A 87 -7.47 -3.35 7.77
CA LEU A 87 -6.50 -2.92 8.77
C LEU A 87 -6.02 -1.49 8.53
N ILE A 88 -5.75 -1.11 7.29
CA ILE A 88 -5.39 0.27 6.93
C ILE A 88 -6.49 1.25 7.37
N GLY A 89 -7.75 0.93 7.10
CA GLY A 89 -8.89 1.74 7.54
C GLY A 89 -8.94 1.91 9.07
N LEU A 90 -8.68 0.82 9.81
CA LEU A 90 -8.63 0.85 11.27
C LEU A 90 -7.45 1.69 11.79
N VAL A 91 -6.26 1.54 11.23
CA VAL A 91 -5.09 2.34 11.63
C VAL A 91 -5.37 3.83 11.43
N ILE A 92 -5.97 4.23 10.31
CA ILE A 92 -6.32 5.63 10.06
C ILE A 92 -7.41 6.12 11.04
N ASN A 93 -8.34 5.25 11.45
CA ASN A 93 -9.37 5.58 12.43
C ASN A 93 -8.79 5.87 13.83
N TYR A 94 -7.85 5.04 14.29
CA TYR A 94 -7.29 5.13 15.65
C TYR A 94 -6.05 6.00 15.75
N CYS A 95 -5.31 6.17 14.66
CA CYS A 95 -4.12 7.00 14.56
C CYS A 95 -4.38 8.10 13.54
N ASP A 96 -3.57 8.16 12.49
CA ASP A 96 -3.65 9.10 11.37
C ASP A 96 -2.94 8.51 10.15
N SER A 97 -3.08 9.17 9.00
CA SER A 97 -2.48 8.73 7.75
C SER A 97 -0.95 8.79 7.73
N ILE A 98 -0.32 9.63 8.57
CA ILE A 98 1.14 9.77 8.65
C ILE A 98 1.74 8.60 9.41
N VAL A 99 1.22 8.28 10.61
CA VAL A 99 1.63 7.13 11.43
C VAL A 99 1.47 5.83 10.64
N LYS A 100 0.38 5.69 9.86
CA LYS A 100 0.20 4.55 8.95
C LYS A 100 1.35 4.42 7.94
N ASN A 101 1.78 5.52 7.31
CA ASN A 101 2.89 5.51 6.35
C ASN A 101 4.24 5.23 7.03
N LEU A 102 4.46 5.75 8.25
CA LEU A 102 5.66 5.43 9.03
C LEU A 102 5.73 3.94 9.38
N ALA A 103 4.62 3.35 9.81
CA ALA A 103 4.54 1.91 10.08
C ALA A 103 4.85 1.06 8.84
N LEU A 104 4.38 1.48 7.66
CA LEU A 104 4.70 0.82 6.39
C LEU A 104 6.22 0.90 6.08
N SER A 105 6.84 2.07 6.28
CA SER A 105 8.29 2.22 6.09
C SER A 105 9.11 1.34 7.04
N CYS A 106 8.67 1.17 8.30
CA CYS A 106 9.26 0.20 9.23
C CYS A 106 9.15 -1.24 8.69
N ALA A 107 7.98 -1.60 8.16
CA ALA A 107 7.75 -2.93 7.60
C ALA A 107 8.68 -3.21 6.41
N ILE A 108 8.93 -2.21 5.54
CA ILE A 108 9.88 -2.35 4.42
C ILE A 108 11.30 -2.65 4.92
N ILE A 109 11.77 -1.96 5.96
CA ILE A 109 13.08 -2.24 6.56
C ILE A 109 13.11 -3.67 7.11
N LEU A 110 12.08 -4.07 7.86
CA LEU A 110 12.00 -5.40 8.43
C LEU A 110 12.01 -6.47 7.35
N THR A 111 11.27 -6.27 6.26
CA THR A 111 11.27 -7.16 5.09
C THR A 111 12.66 -7.26 4.47
N ALA A 112 13.37 -6.15 4.29
CA ALA A 112 14.75 -6.18 3.75
C ALA A 112 15.73 -6.93 4.67
N VAL A 113 15.57 -6.81 5.99
CA VAL A 113 16.39 -7.55 6.96
C VAL A 113 16.09 -9.05 6.89
N ILE A 114 14.82 -9.45 6.85
CA ILE A 114 14.42 -10.85 6.71
C ILE A 114 14.90 -11.42 5.37
N ASP A 115 14.79 -10.65 4.29
CA ASP A 115 15.26 -11.04 2.96
C ASP A 115 16.77 -11.38 2.96
N PHE A 116 17.59 -10.54 3.61
CA PHE A 116 19.01 -10.80 3.75
C PHE A 116 19.32 -12.08 4.55
N PHE A 117 18.68 -12.28 5.70
CA PHE A 117 19.00 -13.42 6.58
C PHE A 117 18.39 -14.75 6.12
N CYS A 118 17.16 -14.73 5.61
CA CYS A 118 16.40 -15.95 5.29
C CYS A 118 16.47 -16.33 3.81
N PHE A 119 16.63 -15.36 2.91
CA PHE A 119 16.53 -15.57 1.46
C PHE A 119 17.82 -15.22 0.70
N ALA A 120 18.91 -14.88 1.43
CA ALA A 120 20.18 -14.45 0.86
C ALA A 120 20.04 -13.26 -0.10
N GLY A 121 19.08 -12.37 0.19
CA GLY A 121 18.85 -11.14 -0.56
C GLY A 121 20.05 -10.17 -0.51
N PRO A 122 20.19 -9.27 -1.49
CA PRO A 122 21.31 -8.34 -1.54
C PRO A 122 21.19 -7.24 -0.48
N MET A 123 22.13 -7.19 0.47
CA MET A 123 22.25 -6.09 1.43
C MET A 123 23.32 -5.11 0.96
N THR A 124 22.92 -4.15 0.12
CA THR A 124 23.82 -3.14 -0.45
C THR A 124 23.88 -1.87 0.38
N LEU A 125 24.95 -1.07 0.21
CA LEU A 125 25.13 0.18 0.94
C LEU A 125 23.93 1.17 0.78
N PRO A 126 23.31 1.33 -0.41
CA PRO A 126 22.11 2.16 -0.54
C PRO A 126 20.92 1.70 0.31
N ILE A 127 20.71 0.39 0.44
CA ILE A 127 19.61 -0.18 1.26
C ILE A 127 19.86 0.12 2.73
N ILE A 128 21.10 -0.05 3.21
CA ILE A 128 21.49 0.27 4.58
C ILE A 128 21.32 1.77 4.85
N ALA A 129 21.76 2.63 3.92
CA ALA A 129 21.64 4.08 4.05
C ALA A 129 20.17 4.54 4.09
N ALA A 130 19.32 3.97 3.23
CA ALA A 130 17.88 4.24 3.22
C ALA A 130 17.19 3.75 4.49
N GLY A 131 17.55 2.57 4.99
CA GLY A 131 17.05 2.07 6.28
C GLY A 131 17.41 3.00 7.43
N GLY A 132 18.67 3.47 7.48
CA GLY A 132 19.13 4.43 8.47
C GLY A 132 18.37 5.76 8.44
N SER A 133 18.12 6.34 7.25
CA SER A 133 17.40 7.61 7.12
C SER A 133 15.94 7.52 7.55
N ILE A 134 15.28 6.39 7.29
CA ILE A 134 13.91 6.12 7.74
C ILE A 134 13.87 6.03 9.28
N VAL A 135 14.81 5.30 9.92
CA VAL A 135 14.88 5.20 11.39
C VAL A 135 15.03 6.57 12.04
N VAL A 136 15.93 7.41 11.51
CA VAL A 136 16.10 8.80 12.01
C VAL A 136 14.82 9.60 11.84
N SER A 137 14.12 9.45 10.72
CA SER A 137 12.86 10.15 10.45
C SER A 137 11.75 9.76 11.43
N ILE A 138 11.65 8.48 11.79
CA ILE A 138 10.69 7.99 12.78
C ILE A 138 10.99 8.53 14.18
N ILE A 139 12.26 8.54 14.58
CA ILE A 139 12.69 9.09 15.88
C ILE A 139 12.32 10.57 15.96
N ASN A 140 12.66 11.36 14.94
CA ASN A 140 12.37 12.79 14.89
C ASN A 140 10.86 13.08 14.92
N TYR A 141 10.07 12.27 14.21
CA TYR A 141 8.61 12.41 14.22
C TYR A 141 8.05 12.11 15.61
N THR A 142 8.48 11.00 16.23
CA THR A 142 8.02 10.59 17.55
C THR A 142 8.42 11.57 18.64
N SER A 143 9.60 12.20 18.54
CA SER A 143 10.04 13.23 19.49
C SER A 143 9.30 14.56 19.34
N SER A 144 8.58 14.76 18.23
CA SER A 144 7.85 16.00 17.93
C SER A 144 6.35 15.92 18.27
N MET A 145 5.87 14.74 18.68
CA MET A 145 4.50 14.49 19.15
C MET A 145 4.39 14.64 20.66
#